data_AF-A0A7K2BYZ6-F1
#
_entry.id   AF-A0A7K2BYZ6-F1
#
_cell.length_a   1.000
_cell.length_b   1.000
_cell.length_c   1.000
_cell.angle_alpha   90.00
_cell.angle_beta   90.00
_cell.angle_gamma   90.00
#
_symmetry.space_group_name_H-M   'P 1'
#
loop_
_entity.id
_entity.type
_entity.pdbx_description
1 polymer ?
#
loop_
_entity_poly.entity_id
_entity_poly.type
_entity_poly.pdbx_seq_one_letter_code
_entity_poly.pdbx_strand_id
1 'polypeptide(L)' 'TLPLCKELVDEWLTATEDEIADAMRRVNHEHGIKIEGAAGVAVACFLGYKENLTKKRIALIICGGNISDEKFQSVLDQT' A
#
# COMPACT_ATOMS: atom_id res chain seq x y z
N THR A 1 8.54 -18.27 12.07
CA THR A 1 7.95 -17.84 10.78
C THR A 1 8.98 -17.24 9.84
N LEU A 2 9.95 -16.42 10.28
CA LEU A 2 10.99 -15.86 9.41
C LEU A 2 11.69 -16.87 8.47
N PRO A 3 12.05 -18.10 8.89
CA PRO A 3 12.63 -19.08 7.96
C PRO A 3 11.72 -19.41 6.77
N LEU A 4 10.42 -19.58 7.02
CA LEU A 4 9.42 -19.82 5.95
C LEU A 4 9.32 -18.61 5.02
N CYS A 5 9.35 -17.38 5.56
CA CYS A 5 9.32 -16.19 4.72
C CYS A 5 10.56 -16.09 3.82
N LYS A 6 11.74 -16.46 4.33
CA LYS A 6 12.97 -16.48 3.52
C LYS A 6 12.94 -17.54 2.42
N GLU A 7 12.19 -18.63 2.61
CA GLU A 7 12.08 -19.73 1.66
C GLU A 7 10.97 -19.52 0.63
N LEU A 8 9.83 -18.94 1.04
CA LEU A 8 8.60 -18.91 0.24
C LEU A 8 8.26 -17.55 -0.39
N VAL A 9 8.86 -16.44 0.07
CA VAL A 9 8.60 -15.12 -0.49
C VAL A 9 9.60 -14.85 -1.62
N ASP A 10 9.09 -14.63 -2.82
CA ASP A 10 9.92 -14.39 -4.01
C ASP A 10 10.69 -13.07 -3.95
N GLU A 11 10.07 -12.00 -3.44
CA GLU A 11 10.62 -10.65 -3.47
C GLU A 11 10.12 -9.80 -2.29
N TRP A 12 10.99 -8.90 -1.83
CA TRP A 12 10.72 -7.94 -0.77
C TRP A 12 10.89 -6.53 -1.34
N LEU A 13 9.81 -5.75 -1.28
CA LEU A 13 9.80 -4.37 -1.73
C LEU A 13 9.64 -3.45 -0.52
N THR A 14 10.15 -2.23 -0.67
CA THR A 14 10.03 -1.16 0.33
C THR A 14 9.38 0.06 -0.30
N ALA A 15 8.65 0.83 0.51
CA ALA A 15 8.09 2.12 0.12
C ALA A 15 8.49 3.17 1.17
N THR A 16 8.58 4.41 0.73
CA THR A 16 8.73 5.59 1.56
C THR A 16 7.38 6.04 2.12
N GLU A 17 7.39 6.86 3.18
CA GLU A 17 6.17 7.43 3.76
C GLU A 17 5.39 8.28 2.76
N ASP A 18 6.07 9.01 1.87
CA ASP A 18 5.43 9.83 0.84
C ASP A 18 4.68 8.95 -0.19
N GLU A 19 5.31 7.85 -0.62
CA GLU A 19 4.65 6.88 -1.52
C GLU A 19 3.46 6.19 -0.85
N ILE A 20 3.57 5.88 0.44
CA ILE A 20 2.46 5.32 1.24
C ILE A 20 1.32 6.34 1.33
N ALA A 21 1.61 7.60 1.61
CA ALA A 21 0.62 8.67 1.67
C ALA A 21 -0.09 8.87 0.33
N ASP A 22 0.66 8.88 -0.78
CA ASP A 22 0.11 8.92 -2.14
C ASP A 22 -0.81 7.73 -2.43
N ALA A 23 -0.39 6.53 -2.03
CA ALA A 23 -1.18 5.32 -2.20
C ALA A 23 -2.48 5.37 -1.39
N MET A 24 -2.44 5.86 -0.15
CA MET A 24 -3.63 6.06 0.69
C MET A 24 -4.61 7.04 0.04
N ARG A 25 -4.11 8.18 -0.47
CA ARG A 25 -4.92 9.18 -1.19
C ARG A 25 -5.58 8.57 -2.42
N ARG A 26 -4.83 7.81 -3.21
CA ARG A 26 -5.35 7.12 -4.42
C ARG A 26 -6.45 6.13 -4.09
N VAL A 27 -6.26 5.27 -3.09
CA VAL A 27 -7.28 4.27 -2.71
C VAL A 27 -8.56 4.96 -2.24
N ASN A 28 -8.43 6.04 -1.46
CA ASN A 28 -9.58 6.82 -1.05
C ASN A 28 -10.31 7.45 -2.26
N HIS A 29 -9.57 8.06 -3.17
CA HIS A 29 -10.14 8.73 -4.34
C HIS A 29 -10.77 7.75 -5.35
N GLU A 30 -10.11 6.64 -5.65
CA GLU A 30 -10.52 5.69 -6.70
C GLU A 30 -11.55 4.66 -6.20
N HIS A 31 -11.53 4.32 -4.92
CA HIS A 31 -12.38 3.26 -4.35
C HIS A 31 -13.29 3.72 -3.21
N GLY A 32 -13.11 4.93 -2.66
CA GLY A 32 -13.89 5.41 -1.51
C GLY A 32 -13.59 4.66 -0.21
N ILE A 33 -12.43 3.99 -0.13
CA ILE A 33 -12.05 3.18 1.03
C ILE A 33 -11.00 3.92 1.86
N LYS A 34 -11.26 4.04 3.16
CA LYS A 34 -10.27 4.51 4.14
C LYS A 34 -9.35 3.35 4.53
N ILE A 35 -8.05 3.50 4.26
CA ILE A 35 -7.02 2.52 4.62
C ILE A 35 -6.01 3.13 5.60
N GLU A 36 -5.36 2.29 6.39
CA GLU A 36 -4.25 2.70 7.27
C GLU A 36 -2.90 2.65 6.53
N GLY A 37 -1.87 3.26 7.12
CA GLY A 37 -0.53 3.33 6.50
C GLY A 37 0.05 1.96 6.14
N ALA A 38 -0.10 0.97 7.02
CA ALA A 38 0.37 -0.40 6.76
C ALA A 38 -0.29 -1.04 5.52
N ALA A 39 -1.57 -0.75 5.28
CA ALA A 39 -2.27 -1.19 4.07
C ALA A 39 -1.84 -0.39 2.83
N GLY A 40 -1.50 0.88 3.02
CA GLY A 40 -0.93 1.74 1.98
C GLY A 40 0.38 1.20 1.41
N VAL A 41 1.21 0.53 2.21
CA VAL A 41 2.48 -0.09 1.77
C VAL A 41 2.27 -1.03 0.58
N ALA A 42 1.26 -1.91 0.63
CA ALA A 42 1.02 -2.88 -0.44
C ALA A 42 0.68 -2.19 -1.78
N VAL A 43 -0.07 -1.10 -1.72
CA VAL A 43 -0.46 -0.31 -2.90
C VAL A 43 0.71 0.53 -3.40
N ALA A 44 1.47 1.16 -2.51
CA ALA A 44 2.65 1.94 -2.83
C ALA A 44 3.70 1.09 -3.56
N CYS A 45 4.07 -0.07 -2.99
CA CYS A 45 4.99 -1.01 -3.61
C CYS A 45 4.47 -1.49 -4.97
N PHE A 46 3.18 -1.79 -5.10
CA PHE A 46 2.60 -2.16 -6.39
C PHE A 46 2.74 -1.04 -7.43
N LEU A 47 2.43 0.21 -7.06
CA LEU A 47 2.49 1.34 -7.99
C LEU A 47 3.92 1.59 -8.50
N GLY A 48 4.93 1.44 -7.64
CA GLY A 48 6.35 1.54 -7.99
C GLY A 48 6.88 0.34 -8.79
N TYR A 49 6.25 -0.84 -8.66
CA TYR A 49 6.73 -2.10 -9.25
C TYR A 49 5.87 -2.61 -10.43
N LYS A 50 4.76 -1.93 -10.74
CA LYS A 50 3.77 -2.41 -11.73
C LYS A 50 4.33 -2.67 -13.13
N GLU A 51 5.41 -1.98 -13.52
CA GLU A 51 6.05 -2.19 -14.83
C GLU A 51 6.70 -3.58 -14.95
N ASN A 52 7.16 -4.15 -13.84
CA ASN A 52 7.66 -5.52 -13.73
C ASN A 52 6.54 -6.57 -13.73
N LEU A 53 5.29 -6.15 -13.60
CA LEU A 53 4.10 -7.00 -13.44
C LEU A 53 3.18 -7.01 -14.68
N THR A 54 3.66 -6.53 -15.82
CA THR A 54 2.86 -6.46 -17.04
C THR A 54 2.30 -7.82 -17.47
N LYS A 55 1.07 -7.81 -18.02
CA LYS A 55 0.34 -9.01 -18.48
C LYS A 55 0.05 -10.06 -17.40
N LYS A 56 0.15 -9.70 -16.12
CA LYS A 56 -0.25 -10.56 -15.00
C LYS A 56 -1.59 -10.08 -14.42
N ARG A 57 -2.30 -11.01 -13.75
CA ARG A 57 -3.44 -10.66 -12.88
C ARG A 57 -2.87 -10.46 -11.49
N ILE A 58 -3.13 -9.30 -10.90
CA ILE A 58 -2.56 -8.89 -9.61
C ILE A 58 -3.67 -8.81 -8.58
N ALA A 59 -3.39 -9.33 -7.39
CA ALA A 59 -4.22 -9.17 -6.20
C ALA A 59 -3.38 -8.45 -5.14
N LEU A 60 -3.96 -7.41 -4.53
CA LEU A 60 -3.38 -6.69 -3.42
C LEU A 60 -4.20 -6.99 -2.16
N ILE A 61 -3.53 -7.28 -1.06
CA ILE A 61 -4.18 -7.52 0.24
C ILE A 61 -4.16 -6.21 1.01
N ILE A 62 -5.35 -5.67 1.27
CA ILE A 62 -5.55 -4.50 2.14
C ILE A 62 -5.73 -5.02 3.55
N CYS A 63 -4.71 -4.84 4.41
CA CYS A 63 -4.68 -5.44 5.73
C CYS A 63 -5.58 -4.76 6.77
N GLY A 64 -5.92 -3.48 6.58
CA GLY A 64 -6.68 -2.73 7.57
C GLY A 64 -7.03 -1.30 7.17
N GLY A 65 -7.85 -0.68 8.01
CA GLY A 65 -8.30 0.72 7.91
C GLY A 65 -8.43 1.38 9.28
N ASN A 66 -7.69 0.88 10.28
CA ASN A 66 -7.77 1.35 11.66
C ASN A 66 -6.91 2.61 11.83
N ILE A 67 -7.41 3.71 11.28
CA ILE A 67 -6.81 5.04 11.35
C ILE A 67 -7.86 6.04 11.82
N SER A 68 -7.45 6.97 12.69
CA SER A 68 -8.32 8.06 13.14
C SER A 68 -8.64 9.00 11.98
N ASP A 69 -9.81 9.63 12.01
CA ASP A 69 -10.22 10.57 10.96
C ASP A 69 -9.26 11.77 10.89
N GLU A 70 -8.79 12.26 12.04
CA GLU A 70 -7.78 13.33 12.11
C GLU A 70 -6.48 12.94 11.40
N LYS A 71 -5.94 11.75 11.70
CA LYS A 71 -4.69 11.31 11.08
C LYS A 71 -4.88 11.04 9.59
N PHE A 72 -6.01 10.45 9.21
CA PHE A 72 -6.34 10.21 7.81
C PHE A 72 -6.45 11.52 7.04
N GLN A 73 -7.16 12.51 7.58
CA GLN A 73 -7.28 13.83 6.97
C GLN A 73 -5.90 14.49 6.80
N SER A 74 -5.02 14.37 7.79
CA SER A 74 -3.65 14.89 7.67
C SER A 74 -2.85 14.28 6.52
N VAL A 75 -3.15 13.03 6.13
CA VAL A 75 -2.54 12.38 4.95
C VAL A 75 -3.18 12.86 3.66
N LEU A 76 -4.49 13.11 3.66
CA LEU A 76 -5.18 13.65 2.49
C LEU A 76 -4.77 15.09 2.16
N ASP A 77 -4.43 15.89 3.17
CA ASP A 77 -4.05 17.30 3.02
C ASP A 77 -2.57 17.50 2.61
N GLN A 78 -1.73 16.46 2.74
CA GLN A 78 -0.35 16.51 2.27
C GLN A 78 -0.31 16.56 0.74
N THR A 79 0.31 17.62 0.20
CA THR A 79 0.48 17.85 -1.24
C THR A 79 1.90 17.55 -1.68
#